data_AF-A0A8D9MBR7-F1
#
_entry.id   AF-A0A8D9MBR7-F1
#
_cell.length_a   1.000
_cell.length_b   1.000
_cell.length_c   1.000
_cell.angle_alpha   90.00
_cell.angle_beta   90.00
_cell.angle_gamma   90.00
#
_symmetry.space_group_name_H-M   'P 1'
#
loop_
_entity.id
_entity.type
_entity.pdbx_description
1 polymer ?
#
loop_
_entity_poly.entity_id
_entity_poly.type
_entity_poly.pdbx_seq_one_letter_code
_entity_poly.pdbx_strand_id
1 'polypeptide(L)'
;DKLSCHYIGVEIQLMDNTITLFHCGLPKANIKQGLPKTKFPYNCGIFVVKMLECRSLGLKSMANINDETAMDLRSKLCCEIFDQFMDKDFQEGCIDELSNAYGTFRMGFQKKSEKAKCTKA
;
A
#
# COMPACT_ATOMS: atom_id res chain seq x y z
N ASP A 1 13.13 -3.45 -24.23
CA ASP A 1 11.74 -3.76 -23.85
C ASP A 1 11.53 -3.61 -22.36
N LYS A 2 10.80 -2.58 -21.93
CA LYS A 2 10.47 -2.36 -20.51
C LYS A 2 9.42 -3.39 -20.10
N LEU A 3 9.83 -4.43 -19.38
CA LEU A 3 8.90 -5.30 -18.64
C LEU A 3 8.08 -4.42 -17.70
N SER A 4 6.82 -4.14 -18.05
CA SER A 4 5.88 -3.51 -17.12
C SER A 4 5.40 -4.60 -16.16
N CYS A 5 6.01 -4.71 -14.99
CA CYS A 5 5.51 -5.58 -13.93
C CYS A 5 4.13 -5.05 -13.48
N HIS A 6 3.10 -5.87 -13.62
CA HIS A 6 1.73 -5.56 -13.18
C HIS A 6 1.31 -6.54 -12.10
N TYR A 7 0.82 -6.02 -10.98
CA TYR A 7 0.43 -6.82 -9.83
C TYR A 7 -1.10 -7.01 -9.79
N ILE A 8 -1.52 -8.22 -9.41
CA ILE A 8 -2.92 -8.57 -9.15
C ILE A 8 -3.02 -9.19 -7.76
N GLY A 9 -4.16 -8.96 -7.08
CA GLY A 9 -4.46 -9.58 -5.80
C GLY A 9 -5.45 -10.72 -5.98
N VAL A 10 -5.29 -11.79 -5.21
CA VAL A 10 -6.24 -12.90 -5.15
C VAL A 10 -6.55 -13.18 -3.70
N GLU A 11 -7.83 -13.17 -3.35
CA GLU A 11 -8.34 -13.64 -2.06
C GLU A 11 -9.06 -14.96 -2.27
N ILE A 12 -8.68 -15.98 -1.48
CA ILE A 12 -9.30 -17.31 -1.52
C ILE A 12 -9.97 -17.54 -0.16
N GLN A 13 -11.29 -17.66 -0.14
CA GLN A 13 -12.04 -17.95 1.07
C GLN A 13 -12.49 -19.41 1.03
N LEU A 14 -11.87 -20.25 1.87
CA LEU A 14 -12.07 -21.70 1.88
C LEU A 14 -13.45 -22.12 2.38
N MET A 15 -14.03 -21.37 3.33
CA MET A 15 -15.35 -21.72 3.90
C MET A 15 -16.47 -21.56 2.88
N ASP A 16 -16.39 -20.51 2.06
CA ASP A 16 -17.41 -20.19 1.06
C ASP A 16 -17.05 -20.69 -0.35
N ASN A 17 -15.89 -21.36 -0.50
CA ASN A 17 -15.31 -21.74 -1.80
C ASN A 17 -15.29 -20.60 -2.82
N THR A 18 -14.99 -19.37 -2.36
CA THR A 18 -14.96 -18.19 -3.24
C THR A 18 -13.53 -17.74 -3.54
N ILE A 19 -13.33 -17.30 -4.79
CA ILE A 19 -12.10 -16.67 -5.24
C ILE A 19 -12.45 -15.25 -5.70
N THR A 20 -11.83 -14.24 -5.07
CA THR A 20 -12.01 -12.83 -5.41
C THR A 20 -10.73 -12.28 -6.03
N LEU A 21 -10.86 -11.63 -7.19
CA LEU A 21 -9.75 -11.05 -7.95
C LEU A 21 -9.74 -9.52 -7.78
N PHE A 22 -8.59 -8.98 -7.37
CA PHE A 22 -8.35 -7.55 -7.24
C PHE A 22 -7.41 -7.08 -8.34
N HIS A 23 -7.90 -6.15 -9.16
CA HIS A 23 -7.17 -5.62 -10.31
C HIS A 23 -7.47 -4.13 -10.49
N CYS A 24 -6.42 -3.32 -10.65
CA CYS A 24 -6.53 -1.86 -10.74
C CYS A 24 -6.09 -1.26 -12.09
N GLY A 25 -5.81 -2.10 -13.11
CA GLY A 25 -5.38 -1.63 -14.43
C GLY A 25 -6.48 -0.99 -15.28
N LEU A 26 -6.05 -0.34 -16.37
CA LEU A 26 -6.93 0.26 -17.38
C LEU A 26 -7.96 -0.76 -17.89
N PRO A 27 -9.21 -0.33 -18.12
CA PRO A 27 -10.29 -1.26 -18.45
C PRO A 27 -10.01 -1.94 -19.80
N LYS A 28 -9.79 -3.26 -19.78
CA LYS A 28 -10.31 -4.11 -20.86
C LYS A 28 -11.78 -4.35 -20.56
N ALA A 29 -12.62 -4.26 -21.59
CA ALA A 29 -14.07 -4.01 -21.57
C ALA A 29 -14.96 -4.89 -20.65
N ASN A 30 -14.42 -5.87 -19.92
CA ASN A 30 -15.21 -6.89 -19.21
C ASN A 30 -14.90 -7.03 -17.70
N ILE A 31 -14.16 -6.11 -17.08
CA ILE A 31 -13.87 -6.16 -15.63
C ILE A 31 -14.89 -5.31 -14.86
N LYS A 32 -15.62 -5.94 -13.93
CA LYS A 32 -16.72 -5.35 -13.14
C LYS A 32 -16.33 -4.00 -12.51
N GLN A 33 -17.25 -3.03 -12.62
CA GLN A 33 -17.17 -1.72 -11.96
C GLN A 33 -17.21 -1.90 -10.43
N GLY A 34 -16.29 -1.26 -9.71
CA GLY A 34 -16.26 -1.25 -8.23
C GLY A 34 -14.88 -1.28 -7.60
N LEU A 35 -13.85 -1.67 -8.35
CA LEU A 35 -12.47 -1.68 -7.89
C LEU A 35 -11.76 -0.35 -8.17
N PRO A 36 -10.80 0.06 -7.31
CA PRO A 36 -9.90 1.18 -7.54
C PRO A 36 -9.28 1.13 -8.94
N LYS A 37 -9.45 2.19 -9.70
CA LYS A 37 -8.81 2.36 -11.01
C LYS A 37 -7.64 3.32 -10.85
N THR A 38 -6.47 2.95 -11.38
CA THR A 38 -5.32 3.85 -11.46
C THR A 38 -5.08 4.33 -12.90
N LYS A 39 -4.76 5.61 -13.05
CA LYS A 39 -4.20 6.19 -14.27
C LYS A 39 -2.70 5.89 -14.41
N PHE A 40 -2.06 5.43 -13.33
CA PHE A 40 -0.62 5.24 -13.24
C PHE A 40 -0.26 3.76 -13.05
N PRO A 41 0.39 3.12 -14.04
CA PRO A 41 0.67 1.68 -14.00
C PRO A 41 1.50 1.24 -12.77
N TYR A 42 2.35 2.12 -12.25
CA TYR A 42 3.22 1.84 -11.11
C TYR A 42 2.50 1.81 -9.74
N ASN A 43 1.22 2.21 -9.67
CA ASN A 43 0.45 2.16 -8.43
C ASN A 43 -0.17 0.78 -8.17
N CYS A 44 -0.07 -0.17 -9.12
CA CYS A 44 -0.79 -1.43 -9.03
C CYS A 44 -0.41 -2.27 -7.79
N GLY A 45 0.88 -2.31 -7.44
CA GLY A 45 1.36 -3.05 -6.27
C GLY A 45 0.78 -2.50 -4.96
N ILE A 46 0.89 -1.19 -4.72
CA ILE A 46 0.40 -0.57 -3.48
C ILE A 46 -1.12 -0.69 -3.34
N PHE A 47 -1.86 -0.60 -4.45
CA PHE A 47 -3.31 -0.76 -4.41
C PHE A 47 -3.73 -2.19 -4.11
N VAL A 48 -3.09 -3.18 -4.73
CA VAL A 48 -3.38 -4.60 -4.45
C VAL A 48 -3.13 -4.93 -2.98
N VAL A 49 -1.99 -4.51 -2.43
CA VAL A 49 -1.69 -4.72 -1.00
C VAL A 49 -2.78 -4.10 -0.13
N LYS A 50 -3.17 -2.84 -0.41
CA LYS A 50 -4.19 -2.17 0.40
C LYS A 50 -5.58 -2.78 0.24
N MET A 51 -5.95 -3.25 -0.95
CA MET A 51 -7.23 -3.94 -1.17
C MET A 51 -7.31 -5.24 -0.38
N LEU A 52 -6.24 -6.04 -0.42
CA LEU A 52 -6.16 -7.29 0.35
C LEU A 52 -6.24 -7.00 1.85
N GLU A 53 -5.50 -6.01 2.35
CA GLU A 53 -5.57 -5.58 3.75
C GLU A 53 -7.00 -5.17 4.15
N CYS A 54 -7.65 -4.32 3.35
CA CYS A 54 -9.04 -3.89 3.61
C CYS A 54 -10.00 -5.09 3.66
N ARG A 55 -9.85 -6.07 2.77
CA ARG A 55 -10.67 -7.29 2.77
C ARG A 55 -10.44 -8.15 4.00
N SER A 56 -9.17 -8.39 4.35
CA SER A 56 -8.81 -9.14 5.54
C SER A 56 -9.35 -8.52 6.83
N LEU A 57 -9.49 -7.18 6.85
CA LEU A 57 -10.11 -6.44 7.97
C LEU A 57 -11.65 -6.35 7.89
N GLY A 58 -12.29 -6.95 6.88
CA GLY A 58 -13.74 -6.91 6.70
C GLY A 58 -14.30 -5.55 6.25
N LEU A 59 -13.44 -4.66 5.73
CA LEU A 59 -13.88 -3.35 5.23
C LEU A 59 -14.65 -3.51 3.92
N LYS A 60 -15.86 -2.96 3.89
CA LYS A 60 -16.76 -3.04 2.73
C LYS A 60 -16.44 -2.03 1.64
N SER A 61 -15.91 -0.86 2.03
CA SER A 61 -15.57 0.23 1.10
C SER A 61 -14.07 0.32 0.90
N MET A 62 -13.67 0.49 -0.36
CA MET A 62 -12.29 0.71 -0.79
C MET A 62 -12.12 2.03 -1.56
N ALA A 63 -13.07 2.96 -1.42
CA ALA A 63 -13.10 4.21 -2.18
C ALA A 63 -11.84 5.08 -1.97
N ASN A 64 -11.20 4.96 -0.80
CA ASN A 64 -9.99 5.69 -0.45
C ASN A 64 -8.71 5.11 -1.08
N ILE A 65 -8.80 4.01 -1.83
CA ILE A 65 -7.68 3.49 -2.61
C ILE A 65 -7.82 4.11 -4.01
N ASN A 66 -7.07 5.17 -4.29
CA ASN A 66 -7.10 5.87 -5.57
C ASN A 66 -5.80 6.66 -5.78
N ASP A 67 -5.64 7.28 -6.94
CA ASP A 67 -4.39 7.97 -7.30
C ASP A 67 -4.10 9.19 -6.42
N GLU A 68 -5.12 9.84 -5.87
CA GLU A 68 -4.97 11.01 -5.00
C GLU A 68 -4.34 10.59 -3.66
N THR A 69 -4.73 9.43 -3.13
CA THR A 69 -4.21 8.88 -1.87
C THR A 69 -2.97 7.99 -2.04
N ALA A 70 -2.56 7.70 -3.27
CA ALA A 70 -1.51 6.72 -3.58
C ALA A 70 -0.17 7.03 -2.92
N MET A 71 0.20 8.32 -2.85
CA MET A 71 1.45 8.74 -2.21
C MET A 71 1.40 8.53 -0.69
N ASP A 72 0.27 8.79 -0.05
CA ASP A 72 0.09 8.56 1.38
C ASP A 72 0.12 7.07 1.72
N LEU A 73 -0.55 6.24 0.90
CA LEU A 73 -0.51 4.78 1.05
C LEU A 73 0.91 4.25 0.90
N ARG A 74 1.63 4.71 -0.13
CA ARG A 74 3.03 4.33 -0.35
C ARG A 74 3.91 4.72 0.83
N SER A 75 3.73 5.94 1.33
CA SER A 75 4.47 6.47 2.48
C SER A 75 4.26 5.61 3.72
N LYS A 76 3.00 5.27 4.05
CA LYS A 76 2.66 4.41 5.19
C LYS A 76 3.26 3.02 5.05
N LEU A 77 3.09 2.37 3.90
CA LEU A 77 3.65 1.04 3.65
C LEU A 77 5.18 1.04 3.75
N CYS A 78 5.85 2.06 3.19
CA CYS A 78 7.30 2.18 3.31
C CYS A 78 7.74 2.32 4.77
N CYS A 79 7.05 3.12 5.58
CA CYS A 79 7.35 3.22 7.01
C CYS A 79 7.14 1.89 7.73
N GLU A 80 6.02 1.19 7.49
CA GLU A 80 5.73 -0.11 8.12
C GLU A 80 6.78 -1.17 7.77
N ILE A 81 7.17 -1.24 6.49
CA ILE A 81 8.24 -2.15 6.04
C ILE A 81 9.56 -1.77 6.73
N PHE A 82 9.90 -0.48 6.74
CA PHE A 82 11.14 -0.01 7.34
C PHE A 82 11.20 -0.29 8.85
N ASP A 83 10.12 -0.03 9.59
CA ASP A 83 10.01 -0.34 11.01
C ASP A 83 10.20 -1.84 11.26
N GLN A 84 9.60 -2.72 10.44
CA GLN A 84 9.81 -4.17 10.54
C GLN A 84 11.25 -4.63 10.27
N PHE A 85 11.99 -3.94 9.40
CA PHE A 85 13.41 -4.24 9.16
C PHE A 85 14.28 -3.70 10.30
N MET A 86 14.05 -2.47 10.75
CA MET A 86 14.79 -1.87 11.86
C MET A 86 14.59 -2.62 13.18
N ASP A 87 13.38 -3.08 13.47
CA ASP A 87 13.10 -3.87 14.67
C ASP A 87 13.88 -5.21 14.66
N LYS A 88 14.11 -5.79 13.47
CA LYS A 88 14.94 -7.00 13.32
C LYS A 88 16.42 -6.69 13.49
N ASP A 89 16.91 -5.63 12.84
CA ASP A 89 18.32 -5.23 12.90
C ASP A 89 18.73 -4.79 14.33
N PHE A 90 17.82 -4.14 15.08
CA PHE A 90 18.04 -3.77 16.47
C PHE A 90 18.13 -4.99 17.39
N GLN A 91 17.39 -6.07 17.10
CA GLN A 91 17.54 -7.34 17.82
C GLN A 91 18.82 -8.09 17.48
N GLU A 92 19.39 -7.87 16.28
CA GLU A 92 20.64 -8.48 15.82
C GLU A 92 21.90 -7.66 16.19
N GLY A 93 21.76 -6.60 16.98
CA GLY A 93 22.87 -5.91 17.65
C GLY A 93 23.77 -5.08 16.73
N CYS A 94 23.34 -4.81 15.50
CA CYS A 94 24.05 -3.91 14.62
C CYS A 94 23.31 -2.56 14.58
N ILE A 95 24.07 -1.47 14.72
CA ILE A 95 23.94 -0.21 13.96
C ILE A 95 23.72 1.09 14.77
N ASP A 96 24.77 1.93 14.78
CA ASP A 96 24.72 3.36 15.12
C ASP A 96 24.35 4.27 13.91
N GLU A 97 24.62 3.85 12.66
CA GLU A 97 24.42 4.68 11.45
C GLU A 97 22.97 4.69 10.90
N LEU A 98 22.27 3.55 10.88
CA LEU A 98 20.84 3.42 10.56
C LEU A 98 19.94 4.12 11.57
N SER A 99 20.35 4.26 12.84
CA SER A 99 19.59 5.02 13.84
C SER A 99 19.49 6.51 13.48
N ASN A 100 20.59 7.11 12.99
CA ASN A 100 20.59 8.49 12.51
C ASN A 100 19.79 8.66 11.21
N ALA A 101 19.88 7.69 10.29
CA ALA A 101 19.04 7.67 9.10
C ALA A 101 17.54 7.51 9.44
N TYR A 102 17.20 6.68 10.43
CA TYR A 102 15.85 6.49 10.96
C TYR A 102 15.27 7.77 11.54
N GLY A 103 16.02 8.46 12.41
CA GLY A 103 15.61 9.75 12.97
C GLY A 103 15.32 10.78 11.87
N THR A 104 16.19 10.84 10.85
CA THR A 104 16.03 11.76 9.71
C THR A 104 14.84 11.40 8.81
N PHE A 105 14.67 10.11 8.50
CA PHE A 105 13.57 9.60 7.67
C PHE A 105 12.22 9.78 8.36
N ARG A 106 12.11 9.37 9.64
CA ARG A 106 10.89 9.47 10.45
C ARG A 106 10.48 10.93 10.68
N MET A 107 11.42 11.82 11.02
CA MET A 107 11.14 13.26 11.16
C MET A 107 10.80 13.92 9.82
N GLY A 108 11.41 13.50 8.71
CA GLY A 108 11.09 13.98 7.38
C GLY A 108 9.67 13.59 6.91
N PHE A 109 9.23 12.38 7.25
CA PHE A 109 7.89 11.88 6.94
C PHE A 109 6.80 12.44 7.87
N GLN A 110 7.05 12.51 9.18
CA GLN A 110 6.09 13.12 10.12
C GLN A 110 5.80 14.58 9.76
N LYS A 111 6.83 15.38 9.43
CA LYS A 111 6.66 16.77 8.97
C LYS A 111 5.85 16.91 7.66
N LYS A 112 5.96 15.94 6.75
CA LYS A 112 5.12 15.91 5.52
C LYS A 112 3.68 15.49 5.84
N SER A 113 3.48 14.55 6.75
CA SER A 113 2.14 14.10 7.17
C SER A 113 1.39 15.16 7.99
N GLU A 114 2.08 15.97 8.79
CA GLU A 114 1.47 17.08 9.54
C GLU A 114 1.04 18.22 8.63
N LYS A 115 1.78 18.48 7.53
CA LYS A 115 1.31 19.41 6.48
C LYS A 115 0.11 18.89 5.69
N ALA A 116 -0.13 17.57 5.67
CA ALA A 116 -1.31 16.96 5.04
C ALA A 116 -2.51 16.79 6.02
N LYS A 117 -2.30 16.98 7.33
CA LYS A 117 -3.36 16.91 8.35
C LYS A 117 -3.98 18.29 8.59
N CYS A 118 -4.65 18.82 7.57
CA CYS A 118 -5.76 19.73 7.79
C CYS A 118 -6.85 19.48 6.74
N THR A 119 -7.44 18.30 6.77
CA THR A 119 -8.90 18.15 6.65
C THR A 119 -9.27 16.75 7.13
N LYS A 120 -10.06 16.70 8.20
CA LYS A 120 -10.74 15.49 8.64
C LYS A 120 -11.72 15.07 7.54
N ALA A 121 -11.76 13.79 7.21
CA ALA A 121 -12.91 13.11 6.63
C ALA A 121 -13.20 11.88 7.49
#